data_AF-A0A6A4VUB6-F1
#
_entry.id   AF-A0A6A4VUB6-F1
#
_cell.length_a   1.000
_cell.length_b   1.000
_cell.length_c   1.000
_cell.angle_alpha   90.00
_cell.angle_beta   90.00
_cell.angle_gamma   90.00
#
_symmetry.space_group_name_H-M   'P 1'
#
loop_
_entity.id
_entity.type
_entity.pdbx_description
1 polymer ?
#
loop_
_entity_poly.entity_id
_entity_poly.type
_entity_poly.pdbx_seq_one_letter_code
_entity_poly.pdbx_strand_id
1 'polypeptide(L)'
;MALSGGEGERSVIEGRTADLVLTMAAPTSPTLKDLPKVSPTVKSELEGFSADKLKHTETVEKVVLPTKEDVQQEKTHNALLEGVEKFDSEQLKKTETQEKNRLPSPDDVQQEKTHQSLLTGVEHFNKDSMKNVTPEEKTHLPSPEEIQQEKKLQSHLDGIENFDANKLKHADTVEKNSLPTADDIKSEKTA
;
A
#
# COMPACT_ATOMS: atom_id res chain seq x y z
N MET A 1 26.34 -29.45 -42.67
CA MET A 1 25.21 -28.49 -42.65
C MET A 1 25.82 -27.11 -42.76
N ALA A 2 25.89 -26.45 -43.92
CA ALA A 2 24.87 -26.15 -44.93
C ALA A 2 23.89 -25.03 -44.50
N LEU A 3 24.02 -23.90 -45.21
CA LEU A 3 22.96 -22.97 -45.69
C LEU A 3 22.16 -22.23 -44.61
N SER A 4 21.60 -21.03 -44.77
CA SER A 4 21.14 -20.23 -45.92
C SER A 4 20.96 -18.78 -45.40
N GLY A 5 21.24 -17.72 -46.18
CA GLY A 5 20.25 -17.07 -47.06
C GLY A 5 19.54 -15.92 -46.32
N GLY A 6 19.33 -14.72 -46.87
CA GLY A 6 19.58 -14.17 -48.17
C GLY A 6 19.21 -12.68 -48.17
N GLU A 7 19.81 -11.98 -49.13
CA GLU A 7 19.26 -10.88 -49.94
C GLU A 7 18.98 -9.50 -49.34
N GLY A 8 19.50 -8.50 -50.07
CA GLY A 8 19.25 -7.08 -49.89
C GLY A 8 20.37 -6.24 -50.49
N GLU A 9 20.64 -6.43 -51.79
CA GLU A 9 21.69 -5.76 -52.58
C GLU A 9 21.75 -4.24 -52.37
N ARG A 10 22.96 -3.73 -52.14
CA ARG A 10 23.29 -2.31 -52.28
C ARG A 10 24.52 -2.14 -53.16
N SER A 11 24.22 -1.84 -54.42
CA SER A 11 24.83 -0.85 -55.32
C SER A 11 26.35 -0.68 -55.31
N VAL A 12 26.93 -1.08 -56.44
CA VAL A 12 28.26 -0.76 -56.92
C VAL A 12 28.43 0.76 -57.09
N ILE A 13 29.67 1.17 -56.85
CA ILE A 13 30.23 2.52 -56.90
C ILE A 13 30.91 2.76 -58.24
N GLU A 14 31.04 4.05 -58.59
CA GLU A 14 32.17 4.65 -59.32
C GLU A 14 32.09 4.76 -60.85
N GLY A 15 32.13 6.02 -61.32
CA GLY A 15 32.75 6.34 -62.61
C GLY A 15 32.11 7.45 -63.44
N ARG A 16 32.77 8.62 -63.42
CA ARG A 16 32.81 9.69 -64.44
C ARG A 16 31.81 10.85 -64.33
N THR A 17 32.41 12.00 -64.05
CA THR A 17 31.97 13.36 -64.37
C THR A 17 31.61 13.53 -65.85
N ALA A 18 30.36 13.89 -66.11
CA ALA A 18 29.93 14.64 -67.29
C ALA A 18 28.77 15.53 -66.83
N ASP A 19 28.84 16.82 -67.14
CA ASP A 19 27.82 17.82 -66.82
C ASP A 19 26.41 17.34 -67.16
N LEU A 20 25.62 16.99 -66.14
CA LEU A 20 24.18 17.09 -66.24
C LEU A 20 23.83 18.49 -65.76
N VAL A 21 23.78 19.43 -66.70
CA VAL A 21 23.01 20.67 -66.53
C VAL A 21 21.57 20.23 -66.30
N LEU A 22 21.19 20.07 -65.03
CA LEU A 22 19.80 20.02 -64.63
C LEU A 22 19.27 21.43 -64.84
N THR A 23 18.84 21.72 -66.07
CA THR A 23 18.04 22.89 -66.38
C THR A 23 16.75 22.75 -65.57
N MET A 24 16.76 23.27 -64.35
CA MET A 24 15.56 23.43 -63.56
C MET A 24 14.69 24.42 -64.33
N ALA A 25 13.67 23.92 -65.00
CA ALA A 25 12.59 24.75 -65.50
C ALA A 25 11.98 25.44 -64.29
N ALA A 26 12.24 26.75 -64.16
CA ALA A 26 11.66 27.58 -63.14
C ALA A 26 10.12 27.40 -63.14
N PRO A 27 9.46 27.40 -61.96
CA PRO A 27 8.01 27.42 -61.93
C PRO A 27 7.53 28.69 -62.64
N THR A 28 6.97 28.54 -63.84
CA THR A 28 6.40 29.66 -64.58
C THR A 28 5.17 30.14 -63.83
N SER A 29 5.22 31.36 -63.29
CA SER A 29 4.03 32.05 -62.78
C SER A 29 2.94 32.00 -63.86
N PRO A 30 1.71 31.58 -63.53
CA PRO A 30 0.65 31.48 -64.53
C PRO A 30 0.45 32.83 -65.20
N THR A 31 0.34 32.84 -66.53
CA THR A 31 0.09 34.07 -67.27
C THR A 31 -1.37 34.49 -67.08
N LEU A 32 -1.72 35.75 -67.33
CA LEU A 32 -3.11 36.24 -67.17
C LEU A 32 -4.16 35.41 -67.93
N LYS A 33 -3.74 34.64 -68.96
CA LYS A 33 -4.62 33.76 -69.75
C LYS A 33 -4.97 32.45 -69.03
N ASP A 34 -4.16 32.05 -68.05
CA ASP A 34 -4.24 30.76 -67.36
C ASP A 34 -4.99 30.86 -66.02
N LEU A 35 -5.37 32.07 -65.58
CA LEU A 35 -6.17 32.27 -64.37
C LEU A 35 -7.66 32.00 -64.65
N PRO A 36 -8.40 31.37 -63.71
CA PRO A 36 -9.83 31.19 -63.84
C PRO A 36 -10.53 32.55 -63.97
N LYS A 37 -11.39 32.69 -64.98
CA LYS A 37 -12.16 33.92 -65.19
C LYS A 37 -13.15 34.08 -64.05
N VAL A 38 -13.05 35.19 -63.32
CA VAL A 38 -14.02 35.59 -62.30
C VAL A 38 -15.40 35.65 -62.93
N SER A 39 -16.41 35.07 -62.28
CA SER A 39 -17.78 35.07 -62.79
C SER A 39 -18.27 36.51 -62.97
N PRO A 40 -19.15 36.77 -63.97
CA PRO A 40 -19.62 38.12 -64.25
C PRO A 40 -20.28 38.78 -63.02
N THR A 41 -20.95 37.99 -62.18
CA THR A 41 -21.56 38.44 -60.93
C THR A 41 -20.55 39.00 -59.94
N VAL A 42 -19.47 38.25 -59.65
CA VAL A 42 -18.43 38.68 -58.71
C VAL A 42 -17.64 39.86 -59.27
N LYS A 43 -17.42 39.90 -60.60
CA LYS A 43 -16.77 41.03 -61.27
C LYS A 43 -17.59 42.32 -61.09
N SER A 44 -18.91 42.25 -61.28
CA SER A 44 -19.80 43.41 -61.08
C SER A 44 -19.91 43.84 -59.62
N GLU A 45 -19.91 42.90 -58.66
CA GLU A 45 -19.90 43.22 -57.22
C GLU A 45 -18.60 43.92 -56.80
N LEU A 46 -17.45 43.49 -57.34
CA LEU A 46 -16.15 44.13 -57.08
C LEU A 46 -16.04 45.50 -57.77
N GLU A 47 -16.55 45.65 -59.00
CA GLU A 47 -16.58 46.94 -59.71
C GLU A 47 -17.53 47.95 -59.03
N GLY A 48 -18.61 47.46 -58.39
CA GLY A 48 -19.54 48.26 -57.60
C GLY A 48 -19.18 48.36 -56.10
N PHE A 49 -18.09 47.72 -55.69
CA PHE A 49 -17.62 47.77 -54.32
C PHE A 49 -17.10 49.17 -54.00
N SER A 50 -17.67 49.78 -52.97
CA SER A 50 -17.20 51.05 -52.43
C SER A 50 -16.69 50.78 -51.02
N ALA A 51 -15.42 51.12 -50.79
CA ALA A 51 -14.79 51.00 -49.47
C ALA A 51 -15.52 51.87 -48.42
N ASP A 52 -16.24 52.91 -48.85
CA ASP A 52 -17.05 53.79 -47.99
C ASP A 52 -18.24 53.04 -47.35
N LYS A 53 -18.66 51.91 -47.94
CA LYS A 53 -19.70 51.03 -47.38
C LYS A 53 -19.17 50.09 -46.30
N LEU A 54 -17.85 50.02 -46.11
CA LEU A 54 -17.28 49.28 -44.98
C LEU A 54 -17.62 50.02 -43.68
N LYS A 55 -18.05 49.27 -42.67
CA LYS A 55 -18.28 49.84 -41.34
C LYS A 55 -16.94 50.34 -40.80
N HIS A 56 -16.91 51.61 -40.40
CA HIS A 56 -15.76 52.14 -39.67
C HIS A 56 -15.54 51.28 -38.41
N THR A 57 -14.30 50.79 -38.26
CA THR A 57 -13.88 50.03 -37.08
C THR A 57 -12.74 50.80 -36.46
N GLU A 58 -12.95 51.36 -35.27
CA GLU A 58 -11.90 52.02 -34.51
C GLU A 58 -10.98 50.96 -33.89
N THR A 59 -9.71 50.97 -34.29
CA THR A 59 -8.69 50.13 -33.67
C THR A 59 -8.08 50.88 -32.48
N VAL A 60 -8.32 50.39 -31.26
CA VAL A 60 -7.71 50.94 -30.05
C VAL A 60 -6.37 50.24 -29.78
N GLU A 61 -5.27 50.97 -29.92
CA GLU A 61 -3.95 50.51 -29.47
C GLU A 61 -3.89 50.59 -27.94
N LYS A 62 -3.82 49.45 -27.26
CA LYS A 62 -3.64 49.40 -25.80
C LYS A 62 -2.18 49.63 -25.43
N VAL A 63 -1.73 50.89 -25.46
CA VAL A 63 -0.48 51.29 -24.82
C VAL A 63 -0.76 51.54 -23.33
N VAL A 64 -0.65 50.49 -22.52
CA VAL A 64 -0.77 50.61 -21.06
C VAL A 64 0.60 50.99 -20.52
N LEU A 65 0.71 52.18 -19.94
CA LEU A 65 1.93 52.58 -19.24
C LEU A 65 2.06 51.75 -17.95
N PRO A 66 3.29 51.46 -17.49
CA PRO A 66 3.51 50.85 -16.19
C PRO A 66 2.77 51.65 -15.11
N THR A 67 2.10 50.92 -14.22
CA THR A 67 1.43 51.53 -13.08
C THR A 67 2.45 51.98 -12.04
N LYS A 68 2.01 52.83 -11.11
CA LYS A 68 2.83 53.23 -9.96
C LYS A 68 3.28 52.01 -9.14
N GLU A 69 2.41 51.00 -9.01
CA GLU A 69 2.70 49.74 -8.34
C GLU A 69 3.84 48.98 -9.04
N ASP A 70 3.81 48.89 -10.38
CA ASP A 70 4.83 48.18 -11.16
C ASP A 70 6.22 48.79 -10.95
N VAL A 71 6.31 50.12 -10.99
CA VAL A 71 7.58 50.84 -10.77
C VAL A 71 8.06 50.70 -9.32
N GLN A 72 7.15 50.68 -8.36
CA GLN A 72 7.50 50.48 -6.95
C GLN A 72 8.01 49.06 -6.70
N GLN A 73 7.36 48.05 -7.28
CA GLN A 73 7.81 46.67 -7.20
C GLN A 73 9.18 46.48 -7.83
N GLU A 74 9.41 47.05 -9.02
CA GLU A 74 10.71 47.02 -9.70
C GLU A 74 11.81 47.68 -8.84
N LYS A 75 11.51 48.83 -8.24
CA LYS A 75 12.46 49.52 -7.36
C LYS A 75 12.81 48.68 -6.12
N THR A 76 11.83 48.05 -5.49
CA THR A 76 12.05 47.16 -4.34
C THR A 76 12.87 45.94 -4.74
N HIS A 77 12.57 45.33 -5.89
CA HIS A 77 13.32 44.19 -6.42
C HIS A 77 14.79 44.57 -6.67
N ASN A 78 15.03 45.68 -7.37
CA ASN A 78 16.38 46.14 -7.67
C ASN A 78 17.17 46.49 -6.40
N ALA A 79 16.53 47.12 -5.41
CA ALA A 79 17.14 47.39 -4.12
C ALA A 79 17.56 46.11 -3.38
N LEU A 80 16.76 45.04 -3.48
CA LEU A 80 17.08 43.75 -2.88
C LEU A 80 18.29 43.09 -3.58
N LEU A 81 18.30 43.12 -4.92
CA LEU A 81 19.41 42.59 -5.72
C LEU A 81 20.71 43.32 -5.40
N GLU A 82 20.70 44.65 -5.38
CA GLU A 82 21.86 45.45 -5.02
C GLU A 82 22.33 45.18 -3.59
N GLY A 83 21.40 44.99 -2.65
CA GLY A 83 21.72 44.67 -1.27
C GLY A 83 22.42 43.32 -1.12
N VAL A 84 22.03 42.32 -1.92
CA VAL A 84 22.69 41.00 -1.96
C VAL A 84 24.01 41.05 -2.70
N GLU A 85 24.09 41.77 -3.82
CA GLU A 85 25.33 41.91 -4.61
C GLU A 85 26.42 42.63 -3.82
N LYS A 86 26.06 43.66 -3.07
CA LYS A 86 26.98 44.44 -2.23
C LYS A 86 27.09 43.88 -0.80
N PHE A 87 26.54 42.69 -0.55
CA PHE A 87 26.55 42.10 0.78
C PHE A 87 27.97 41.78 1.22
N ASP A 88 28.40 42.45 2.29
CA ASP A 88 29.71 42.24 2.90
C ASP A 88 29.65 41.09 3.91
N SER A 89 30.20 39.95 3.52
CA SER A 89 30.30 38.76 4.38
C SER A 89 31.14 38.98 5.65
N GLU A 90 32.00 40.01 5.71
CA GLU A 90 32.77 40.33 6.91
C GLU A 90 31.89 40.89 8.04
N GLN A 91 30.69 41.37 7.73
CA GLN A 91 29.70 41.83 8.71
C GLN A 91 28.95 40.67 9.38
N LEU A 92 29.08 39.44 8.86
CA LEU A 92 28.53 38.27 9.52
C LEU A 92 29.30 38.00 10.81
N LYS A 93 28.55 37.76 11.89
CA LYS A 93 29.14 37.32 13.16
C LYS A 93 29.83 35.98 12.93
N LYS A 94 31.15 35.96 13.09
CA LYS A 94 31.94 34.72 13.07
C LYS A 94 31.41 33.80 14.16
N THR A 95 30.97 32.62 13.74
CA THR A 95 30.52 31.56 14.64
C THR A 95 31.53 30.42 14.54
N GLU A 96 32.12 30.05 15.66
CA GLU A 96 33.08 28.94 15.71
C GLU A 96 32.32 27.61 15.61
N THR A 97 32.51 26.91 14.49
CA THR A 97 31.92 25.58 14.28
C THR A 97 32.81 24.54 14.96
N GLN A 98 32.32 23.96 16.07
CA GLN A 98 32.98 22.85 16.78
C GLN A 98 32.55 21.51 16.18
N GLU A 99 33.41 20.88 15.38
CA GLU A 99 33.23 19.48 14.95
C GLU A 99 33.51 18.55 16.14
N LYS A 100 32.46 17.95 16.72
CA LYS A 100 32.61 17.04 17.87
C LYS A 100 32.96 15.63 17.42
N ASN A 101 34.22 15.40 17.08
CA ASN A 101 34.81 14.06 17.03
C ASN A 101 35.19 13.61 18.45
N ARG A 102 34.17 13.26 19.25
CA ARG A 102 34.42 12.64 20.56
C ARG A 102 34.78 11.18 20.36
N LEU A 103 35.88 10.77 21.00
CA LEU A 103 36.21 9.36 21.13
C LEU A 103 35.07 8.65 21.89
N PRO A 104 34.82 7.37 21.59
CA PRO A 104 33.90 6.55 22.37
C PRO A 104 34.23 6.65 23.85
N SER A 105 33.21 6.77 24.69
CA SER A 105 33.38 6.73 26.13
C SER A 105 33.73 5.32 26.59
N PRO A 106 34.29 5.16 27.80
CA PRO A 106 34.50 3.83 28.38
C PRO A 106 33.21 3.00 28.48
N ASP A 107 32.06 3.66 28.65
CA ASP A 107 30.77 2.98 28.69
C ASP A 107 30.38 2.42 27.31
N ASP A 108 30.59 3.19 26.24
CA ASP A 108 30.34 2.74 24.86
C ASP A 108 31.17 1.49 24.53
N VAL A 109 32.45 1.49 24.91
CA VAL A 109 33.35 0.34 24.70
C VAL A 109 32.91 -0.87 25.54
N GLN A 110 32.46 -0.64 26.77
CA GLN A 110 31.99 -1.72 27.65
C GLN A 110 30.69 -2.33 27.11
N GLN A 111 29.74 -1.51 26.66
CA GLN A 111 28.51 -1.97 26.02
C GLN A 111 28.82 -2.80 24.78
N GLU A 112 29.69 -2.31 23.88
CA GLU A 112 30.11 -3.05 22.69
C GLU A 112 30.73 -4.41 23.04
N LYS A 113 31.60 -4.45 24.06
CA LYS A 113 32.21 -5.69 24.53
C LYS A 113 31.18 -6.68 25.07
N THR A 114 30.18 -6.22 25.82
CA THR A 114 29.10 -7.09 26.31
C THR A 114 28.27 -7.65 25.17
N HIS A 115 27.92 -6.82 24.19
CA HIS A 115 27.16 -7.23 23.02
C HIS A 115 27.91 -8.28 22.20
N GLN A 116 29.20 -8.03 21.91
CA GLN A 116 30.06 -8.98 21.23
C GLN A 116 30.18 -10.30 21.99
N SER A 117 30.32 -10.26 23.32
CA SER A 117 30.39 -11.49 24.13
C SER A 117 29.10 -12.31 24.06
N LEU A 118 27.93 -11.67 24.03
CA LEU A 118 26.65 -12.37 23.87
C LEU A 118 26.56 -13.03 22.49
N LEU A 119 26.88 -12.29 21.43
CA LEU A 119 26.88 -12.78 20.05
C LEU A 119 27.77 -14.02 19.91
N THR A 120 29.02 -13.91 20.35
CA THR A 120 29.97 -15.03 20.29
C THR A 120 29.49 -16.21 21.12
N GLY A 121 28.91 -15.97 22.29
CA GLY A 121 28.36 -17.01 23.16
C GLY A 121 27.18 -17.77 22.53
N VAL A 122 26.33 -17.07 21.78
CA VAL A 122 25.22 -17.69 21.04
C VAL A 122 25.73 -18.41 19.79
N GLU A 123 26.65 -17.82 19.04
CA GLU A 123 27.23 -18.40 17.83
C GLU A 123 27.94 -19.73 18.12
N HIS A 124 28.66 -19.80 19.24
CA HIS A 124 29.41 -20.99 19.66
C HIS A 124 28.68 -21.81 20.73
N PHE A 125 27.36 -21.62 20.87
CA PHE A 125 26.58 -22.33 21.87
C PHE A 125 26.56 -23.84 21.57
N ASN A 126 27.12 -24.64 22.47
CA ASN A 126 27.11 -26.09 22.34
C ASN A 126 25.74 -26.66 22.71
N LYS A 127 24.94 -27.01 21.69
CA LYS A 127 23.62 -27.61 21.86
C LYS A 127 23.65 -28.95 22.62
N ASP A 128 24.74 -29.70 22.54
CA ASP A 128 24.88 -31.00 23.23
C ASP A 128 25.02 -30.83 24.75
N SER A 129 25.34 -29.62 25.22
CA SER A 129 25.33 -29.29 26.66
C SER A 129 23.91 -29.11 27.22
N MET A 130 22.90 -29.01 26.35
CA MET A 130 21.52 -28.83 26.75
C MET A 130 20.92 -30.19 27.17
N LYS A 131 20.21 -30.20 28.31
CA LYS A 131 19.53 -31.41 28.77
C LYS A 131 18.44 -31.79 27.76
N ASN A 132 18.53 -33.00 27.22
CA ASN A 132 17.45 -33.56 26.40
C ASN A 132 16.21 -33.75 27.28
N VAL A 133 15.12 -33.09 26.90
CA VAL A 133 13.80 -33.30 27.49
C VAL A 133 12.97 -34.06 26.46
N THR A 134 12.62 -35.30 26.79
CA THR A 134 11.56 -36.01 26.09
C THR A 134 10.23 -35.46 26.60
N PRO A 135 9.39 -34.83 25.75
CA PRO A 135 8.08 -34.39 26.18
C PRO A 135 7.25 -35.62 26.58
N GLU A 136 6.94 -35.76 27.87
CA GLU A 136 5.97 -36.75 28.35
C GLU A 136 4.54 -36.20 28.14
N GLU A 137 3.83 -36.77 27.17
CA GLU A 137 2.38 -36.62 27.07
C GLU A 137 1.74 -37.37 28.25
N LYS A 138 1.20 -36.64 29.22
CA LYS A 138 0.44 -37.23 30.34
C LYS A 138 -0.90 -37.77 29.84
N THR A 139 -0.87 -38.97 29.27
CA THR A 139 -2.06 -39.80 29.13
C THR A 139 -2.31 -40.46 30.49
N HIS A 140 -3.27 -39.93 31.24
CA HIS A 140 -3.72 -40.56 32.48
C HIS A 140 -4.53 -41.80 32.10
N LEU A 141 -3.87 -42.96 32.11
CA LEU A 141 -4.55 -44.24 32.04
C LEU A 141 -5.30 -44.47 33.36
N PRO A 142 -6.56 -44.92 33.33
CA PRO A 142 -7.31 -45.26 34.54
C PRO A 142 -6.50 -46.25 35.38
N SER A 143 -6.45 -46.02 36.69
CA SER A 143 -5.78 -46.93 37.60
C SER A 143 -6.49 -48.29 37.63
N PRO A 144 -5.78 -49.39 37.93
CA PRO A 144 -6.40 -50.70 38.10
C PRO A 144 -7.54 -50.70 39.13
N GLU A 145 -7.49 -49.82 40.13
CA GLU A 145 -8.50 -49.66 41.17
C GLU A 145 -9.77 -49.02 40.62
N GLU A 146 -9.65 -47.95 39.83
CA GLU A 146 -10.79 -47.30 39.14
C GLU A 146 -11.48 -48.28 38.18
N ILE A 147 -10.70 -49.07 37.43
CA ILE A 147 -11.24 -50.11 36.54
C ILE A 147 -12.00 -51.19 37.32
N GLN A 148 -11.47 -51.62 38.47
CA GLN A 148 -12.15 -52.61 39.31
C GLN A 148 -13.44 -52.05 39.93
N GLN A 149 -13.43 -50.79 40.36
CA GLN A 149 -14.61 -50.11 40.89
C GLN A 149 -15.70 -50.00 39.81
N GLU A 150 -15.34 -49.58 38.60
CA GLU A 150 -16.26 -49.50 37.47
C GLU A 150 -16.83 -50.88 37.11
N LYS A 151 -15.99 -51.92 37.06
CA LYS A 151 -16.44 -53.28 36.79
C LYS A 151 -17.41 -53.81 37.85
N LYS A 152 -17.19 -53.45 39.13
CA LYS A 152 -18.10 -53.80 40.22
C LYS A 152 -19.44 -53.07 40.09
N LEU A 153 -19.42 -51.79 39.76
CA LEU A 153 -20.64 -51.01 39.51
C LEU A 153 -21.43 -51.59 38.34
N GLN A 154 -20.75 -51.93 37.25
CA GLN A 154 -21.37 -52.52 36.07
C GLN A 154 -22.02 -53.86 36.39
N SER A 155 -21.32 -54.74 37.10
CA SER A 155 -21.91 -56.01 37.57
C SER A 155 -23.11 -55.82 38.48
N HIS A 156 -23.16 -54.76 39.28
CA HIS A 156 -24.29 -54.46 40.14
C HIS A 156 -25.51 -53.99 39.32
N LEU A 157 -25.27 -53.11 38.35
CA LEU A 157 -26.31 -52.63 37.43
C LEU A 157 -26.89 -53.78 36.61
N ASP A 158 -26.04 -54.64 36.03
CA ASP A 158 -26.47 -55.81 35.26
C ASP A 158 -27.34 -56.76 36.10
N GLY A 159 -27.00 -56.92 37.39
CA GLY A 159 -27.77 -57.73 38.33
C GLY A 159 -29.15 -57.16 38.64
N ILE A 160 -29.29 -55.84 38.65
CA ILE A 160 -30.58 -55.15 38.82
C ILE A 160 -31.39 -55.22 37.53
N GLU A 161 -30.77 -54.93 36.38
CA GLU A 161 -31.43 -54.95 35.07
C GLU A 161 -32.00 -56.33 34.75
N ASN A 162 -31.25 -57.39 35.07
CA ASN A 162 -31.66 -58.77 34.83
C ASN A 162 -32.33 -59.44 36.05
N PHE A 163 -32.77 -58.65 37.03
CA PHE A 163 -33.40 -59.19 38.24
C PHE A 163 -34.79 -59.75 37.93
N ASP A 164 -34.98 -61.05 38.20
CA ASP A 164 -36.27 -61.71 38.04
C ASP A 164 -37.12 -61.58 39.31
N ALA A 165 -38.09 -60.66 39.28
CA ALA A 165 -39.00 -60.40 40.39
C ALA A 165 -39.87 -61.61 40.76
N ASN A 166 -40.07 -62.59 39.86
CA ASN A 166 -40.85 -63.80 40.18
C ASN A 166 -40.10 -64.74 41.14
N LYS A 167 -38.79 -64.55 41.33
CA LYS A 167 -37.98 -65.29 42.30
C LYS A 167 -38.08 -64.73 43.72
N LEU A 168 -38.75 -63.59 43.92
CA LEU A 168 -39.02 -63.07 45.26
C LEU A 168 -40.00 -64.01 45.98
N LYS A 169 -39.66 -64.35 47.22
CA LYS A 169 -40.57 -65.09 48.09
C LYS A 169 -41.70 -64.17 48.54
N HIS A 170 -42.92 -64.68 48.60
CA HIS A 170 -44.05 -63.93 49.16
C HIS A 170 -43.76 -63.61 50.63
N ALA A 171 -43.88 -62.32 50.98
CA ALA A 171 -43.91 -61.85 52.35
C ALA A 171 -45.26 -61.17 52.60
N ASP A 172 -45.93 -61.55 53.69
CA ASP A 172 -47.16 -60.90 54.14
C ASP A 172 -46.79 -59.64 54.93
N THR A 173 -47.17 -58.46 54.41
CA THR A 173 -46.99 -57.19 55.11
C THR A 173 -48.30 -56.78 55.77
N VAL A 174 -48.27 -56.53 57.08
CA VAL A 174 -49.40 -55.96 57.82
C VAL A 174 -49.22 -54.45 57.87
N GLU A 175 -49.80 -53.75 56.90
CA GLU A 175 -49.87 -52.29 56.91
C GLU A 175 -50.95 -51.85 57.93
N LYS A 176 -50.52 -51.27 59.04
CA LYS A 176 -51.42 -50.78 60.09
C LYS A 176 -51.98 -49.42 59.70
N ASN A 177 -52.96 -49.40 58.81
CA ASN A 177 -53.81 -48.23 58.58
C ASN A 177 -54.94 -48.20 59.62
N SER A 178 -54.57 -48.06 60.90
CA SER A 178 -55.54 -47.79 61.95
C SER A 178 -56.10 -46.38 61.73
N LEU A 179 -57.41 -46.27 61.53
CA LEU A 179 -58.06 -44.96 61.53
C LEU A 179 -57.87 -44.32 62.91
N PRO A 180 -57.60 -43.00 62.99
CA PRO A 180 -57.53 -42.29 64.27
C PRO A 180 -58.77 -42.61 65.10
N THR A 181 -58.59 -42.99 66.37
CA THR A 181 -59.72 -43.28 67.25
C THR A 181 -60.43 -41.99 67.66
N ALA A 182 -61.68 -42.10 68.13
CA ALA A 182 -62.46 -40.93 68.52
C ALA A 182 -61.82 -40.11 69.65
N ASP A 183 -60.97 -40.74 70.48
CA ASP A 183 -60.19 -40.05 71.50
C ASP A 183 -58.99 -39.30 70.90
N ASP A 184 -58.29 -39.89 69.92
CA ASP A 184 -57.25 -39.19 69.13
C ASP A 184 -57.85 -37.93 68.49
N ILE A 185 -59.03 -38.06 67.86
CA ILE A 185 -59.72 -36.93 67.19
C ILE A 185 -60.23 -35.90 68.20
N LYS A 186 -60.73 -36.32 69.36
CA LYS A 186 -61.19 -35.39 70.41
C LYS A 186 -60.05 -34.61 71.03
N SER A 187 -58.91 -35.28 71.26
CA SER A 187 -57.72 -34.63 71.78
C SER A 187 -57.21 -33.54 70.84
N GLU A 188 -57.32 -33.75 69.53
CA GLU A 188 -56.97 -32.76 68.50
C GLU A 188 -58.01 -31.63 68.35
N LYS A 189 -59.30 -31.88 68.62
CA LYS A 189 -60.35 -30.85 68.57
C LYS A 189 -60.41 -29.92 69.78
N THR A 190 -59.74 -30.28 70.88
CA THR A 190 -59.62 -29.44 72.08
C THR A 190 -58.32 -28.64 72.14
N ALA A 191 -57.45 -28.80 71.14
CA ALA A 191 -56.35 -27.87 70.83
C ALA A 191 -56.87 -26.73 69.96
#